data_AF-A0A2A2GAK6-F1
#
_entry.id   AF-A0A2A2GAK6-F1
#
_cell.length_a   1.000
_cell.length_b   1.000
_cell.length_c   1.000
_cell.angle_alpha   90.00
_cell.angle_beta   90.00
_cell.angle_gamma   90.00
#
_symmetry.space_group_name_H-M   'P 1'
#
loop_
_entity.id
_entity.type
_entity.pdbx_description
1 polymer ?
#
loop_
_entity_poly.entity_id
_entity_poly.type
_entity_poly.pdbx_seq_one_letter_code
_entity_poly.pdbx_strand_id
1 'polypeptide(L)'
;MNQLTLNRPKENIFRLRSYSIVVDDEHVANLQNNSQQKVLLDSNEATIQAKIGWFGKGSHSKKLQLNEKNELKVNIQGNQFYNKGLVVFFLLLIAEVGSEYLLEGFQTTTSIIHLLTLIVAIYVIYTLTFGKHSWITISEV
;
A
#
# COMPACT_ATOMS: atom_id res chain seq x y z
N MET A 1 -26.30 -11.57 -14.03
CA MET A 1 -24.83 -11.63 -13.98
C MET A 1 -24.35 -10.30 -13.46
N ASN A 2 -23.56 -10.32 -12.39
CA ASN A 2 -23.06 -9.10 -11.77
C ASN A 2 -21.69 -8.77 -12.34
N GLN A 3 -21.38 -7.48 -12.48
CA GLN A 3 -20.13 -7.00 -13.06
C GLN A 3 -19.33 -6.23 -12.02
N LEU A 4 -18.16 -6.76 -11.68
CA LEU A 4 -17.18 -6.11 -10.84
C LEU A 4 -16.11 -5.47 -11.71
N THR A 5 -15.94 -4.16 -11.56
CA THR A 5 -14.90 -3.39 -12.22
C THR A 5 -13.78 -3.11 -11.26
N LEU A 6 -12.65 -3.80 -11.45
CA LEU A 6 -11.43 -3.59 -10.72
C LEU A 6 -10.61 -2.50 -11.39
N ASN A 7 -10.31 -1.42 -10.68
CA ASN A 7 -9.49 -0.32 -11.18
C ASN A 7 -8.24 -0.18 -10.30
N ARG A 8 -7.08 -0.15 -10.95
CA ARG A 8 -5.82 0.25 -10.32
C ARG A 8 -5.42 1.62 -10.88
N PRO A 9 -5.52 2.70 -10.08
CA PRO A 9 -5.10 4.02 -10.53
C PRO A 9 -3.60 4.07 -10.80
N LYS A 10 -3.15 5.13 -11.47
CA LYS A 10 -1.74 5.39 -11.70
C LYS A 10 -1.02 5.68 -10.38
N GLU A 11 -0.01 4.88 -10.08
CA GLU A 11 0.85 5.03 -8.91
C GLU A 11 2.33 5.13 -9.32
N ASN A 12 3.10 5.93 -8.58
CA ASN A 12 4.54 6.09 -8.84
C ASN A 12 5.39 5.06 -8.08
N ILE A 13 5.01 4.75 -6.83
CA ILE A 13 5.83 3.95 -5.90
C ILE A 13 5.82 2.48 -6.30
N PHE A 14 4.64 1.91 -6.55
CA PHE A 14 4.49 0.52 -6.98
C PHE A 14 4.33 0.37 -8.50
N ARG A 15 4.81 1.33 -9.29
CA ARG A 15 4.57 1.38 -10.75
C ARG A 15 5.00 0.13 -11.51
N LEU A 16 6.01 -0.59 -11.02
CA LEU A 16 6.59 -1.80 -11.63
C LEU A 16 6.06 -3.11 -11.03
N ARG A 17 5.20 -3.04 -10.01
CA ARG A 17 4.63 -4.22 -9.34
C ARG A 17 3.20 -4.40 -9.80
N SER A 18 2.79 -5.62 -10.10
CA SER A 18 1.38 -5.97 -10.33
C SER A 18 0.68 -6.30 -9.01
N TYR A 19 -0.62 -6.06 -8.95
CA TYR A 19 -1.46 -6.49 -7.83
C TYR A 19 -2.19 -7.77 -8.21
N SER A 20 -1.96 -8.83 -7.45
CA SER A 20 -2.67 -10.10 -7.61
C SER A 20 -4.01 -9.99 -6.89
N ILE A 21 -5.09 -10.17 -7.62
CA ILE A 21 -6.46 -10.07 -7.12
C ILE A 21 -7.07 -11.46 -7.06
N VAL A 22 -7.63 -11.76 -5.89
CA VAL A 22 -8.34 -12.99 -5.58
C VAL A 22 -9.76 -12.61 -5.20
N VAL A 23 -10.75 -13.30 -5.77
CA VAL A 23 -12.16 -13.15 -5.44
C VAL A 23 -12.67 -14.51 -4.99
N ASP A 24 -13.29 -14.57 -3.81
CA ASP A 24 -13.81 -15.82 -3.22
C ASP A 24 -12.78 -16.97 -3.25
N ASP A 25 -11.55 -16.63 -2.87
CA ASP A 25 -10.37 -17.50 -2.82
C ASP A 25 -9.85 -18.02 -4.19
N GLU A 26 -10.45 -17.59 -5.30
CA GLU A 26 -9.95 -17.85 -6.65
C GLU A 26 -9.16 -16.68 -7.23
N HIS A 27 -8.02 -16.97 -7.88
CA HIS A 27 -7.24 -15.94 -8.56
C HIS A 27 -7.95 -15.50 -9.85
N VAL A 28 -8.17 -14.20 -9.99
CA VAL A 28 -8.94 -13.64 -11.12
C VAL A 28 -8.08 -12.77 -12.03
N ALA A 29 -7.14 -12.03 -11.46
CA ALA A 29 -6.47 -10.96 -12.18
C ALA A 29 -5.09 -10.61 -11.62
N ASN A 30 -4.24 -10.09 -12.50
CA ASN A 30 -3.02 -9.38 -12.13
C ASN A 30 -3.10 -7.95 -12.69
N LEU A 31 -3.44 -6.98 -11.85
CA LEU A 31 -3.62 -5.58 -12.26
C LEU A 31 -2.27 -4.87 -12.38
N GLN A 32 -1.94 -4.43 -13.58
CA GLN A 32 -0.81 -3.55 -13.87
C GLN A 32 -1.10 -2.11 -13.46
N ASN A 33 -0.07 -1.28 -13.39
CA ASN A 33 -0.24 0.13 -13.02
C ASN A 33 -1.12 0.86 -14.04
N ASN A 34 -2.07 1.67 -13.58
CA ASN A 34 -3.03 2.37 -14.43
C ASN A 34 -3.83 1.40 -15.35
N SER A 35 -4.32 0.30 -14.79
CA SER A 35 -5.10 -0.70 -15.53
C SER A 35 -6.45 -0.96 -14.89
N GLN A 36 -7.38 -1.44 -15.70
CA GLN A 36 -8.73 -1.78 -15.30
C GLN A 36 -9.08 -3.16 -15.85
N GLN A 37 -9.77 -3.96 -15.05
CA GLN A 37 -10.24 -5.27 -15.45
C GLN A 37 -11.68 -5.46 -14.98
N LYS A 38 -12.50 -6.08 -15.84
CA LYS A 38 -13.87 -6.47 -15.51
C LYS A 38 -13.91 -7.96 -15.18
N VAL A 39 -14.69 -8.29 -14.16
CA VAL A 39 -14.91 -9.65 -13.67
C VAL A 39 -16.41 -9.86 -13.57
N LEU A 40 -16.88 -11.00 -14.05
CA LEU A 40 -18.27 -11.41 -13.87
C LEU A 40 -18.38 -12.19 -12.57
N LEU A 41 -19.41 -11.88 -11.78
CA LEU A 41 -19.71 -12.53 -10.52
C LEU A 41 -21.05 -13.24 -10.62
N ASP A 42 -21.07 -14.48 -10.13
CA ASP A 42 -22.25 -15.32 -10.06
C ASP A 42 -23.08 -15.05 -8.79
N SER A 43 -22.46 -14.43 -7.77
CA SER A 43 -23.07 -14.09 -6.48
C SER A 43 -23.29 -12.58 -6.31
N ASN A 44 -24.19 -12.20 -5.41
CA ASN A 44 -24.40 -10.82 -4.94
C ASN A 44 -23.42 -10.40 -3.84
N GLU A 45 -22.69 -11.36 -3.26
CA GLU A 45 -21.64 -11.14 -2.28
C GLU A 45 -20.34 -11.72 -2.79
N ALA A 46 -19.25 -10.97 -2.63
CA ALA A 46 -17.92 -11.42 -3.01
C ALA A 46 -16.87 -10.88 -2.03
N THR A 47 -15.91 -11.73 -1.67
CA THR A 47 -14.75 -11.32 -0.87
C THR A 47 -13.59 -11.03 -1.79
N ILE A 48 -13.16 -9.77 -1.86
CA ILE A 48 -11.99 -9.37 -2.65
C ILE A 48 -10.76 -9.35 -1.75
N GLN A 49 -9.69 -10.00 -2.19
CA GLN A 49 -8.38 -9.91 -1.59
C GLN A 49 -7.38 -9.39 -2.64
N ALA A 50 -6.55 -8.43 -2.25
CA ALA A 50 -5.48 -7.90 -3.09
C ALA A 50 -4.12 -8.15 -2.44
N LYS A 51 -3.10 -8.48 -3.25
CA LYS A 51 -1.71 -8.74 -2.82
C LYS A 51 -0.70 -8.04 -3.74
N ILE A 52 0.38 -7.52 -3.17
CA ILE A 52 1.53 -6.97 -3.92
C ILE A 52 2.65 -8.02 -3.96
N GLY A 53 2.94 -8.57 -5.14
CA GLY A 53 4.07 -9.49 -5.34
C GLY A 53 4.00 -10.77 -4.49
N TRP A 54 5.16 -11.32 -4.11
CA TRP A 54 5.30 -12.59 -3.40
C TRP A 54 5.09 -12.50 -1.88
N PHE A 55 4.92 -11.30 -1.32
CA PHE A 55 4.88 -11.11 0.13
C PHE A 55 3.66 -11.80 0.73
N GLY A 56 3.89 -13.03 1.21
CA GLY A 56 2.88 -13.94 1.72
C GLY A 56 2.05 -13.34 2.84
N LYS A 57 0.76 -13.69 2.84
CA LYS A 57 -0.28 -13.36 3.84
C LYS A 57 -0.54 -11.86 4.09
N GLY A 58 0.23 -10.92 3.54
CA GLY A 58 -0.01 -9.47 3.60
C GLY A 58 -1.11 -8.97 2.66
N SER A 59 -2.16 -9.77 2.43
CA SER A 59 -3.33 -9.32 1.67
C SER A 59 -4.19 -8.39 2.50
N HIS A 60 -4.67 -7.31 1.88
CA HIS A 60 -5.85 -6.63 2.37
C HIS A 60 -7.07 -7.35 1.78
N SER A 61 -7.95 -7.83 2.64
CA SER A 61 -9.21 -8.47 2.26
C SER A 61 -10.36 -7.56 2.64
N LYS A 62 -11.26 -7.30 1.69
CA LYS A 62 -12.50 -6.55 1.93
C LYS A 62 -13.67 -7.35 1.37
N LYS A 63 -14.66 -7.62 2.22
CA LYS A 63 -15.96 -8.12 1.78
C LYS A 63 -16.73 -6.99 1.13
N LEU A 64 -17.29 -7.26 -0.04
CA LEU A 64 -18.12 -6.31 -0.78
C LEU A 64 -19.49 -6.93 -1.00
N GLN A 65 -20.51 -6.09 -0.86
CA GLN A 65 -21.87 -6.43 -1.24
C GLN A 65 -22.20 -5.66 -2.52
N LEU A 66 -22.67 -6.37 -3.54
CA LEU A 66 -23.11 -5.75 -4.79
C LEU A 66 -24.48 -5.10 -4.54
N ASN A 67 -24.60 -3.82 -4.88
CA ASN A 67 -25.88 -3.11 -4.88
C ASN A 67 -26.77 -3.55 -6.05
N GLU A 68 -28.07 -3.24 -5.96
CA GLU A 68 -29.14 -3.60 -6.93
C GLU A 68 -28.83 -3.26 -8.41
N LYS A 69 -27.86 -2.37 -8.68
CA LYS A 69 -27.44 -2.00 -10.04
C LYS A 69 -26.58 -3.06 -10.74
N ASN A 70 -26.23 -4.17 -10.07
CA ASN A 70 -25.38 -5.26 -10.59
C ASN A 70 -24.01 -4.80 -11.15
N GLU A 71 -23.59 -3.57 -10.88
CA GLU A 71 -22.27 -3.03 -11.23
C GLU A 71 -21.63 -2.42 -9.98
N LEU A 72 -20.42 -2.87 -9.66
CA LEU A 72 -19.60 -2.30 -8.58
C LEU A 72 -18.23 -1.94 -9.12
N LYS A 73 -17.78 -0.73 -8.83
CA LYS A 73 -16.43 -0.27 -9.18
C LYS A 73 -15.60 -0.16 -7.92
N VAL A 74 -14.40 -0.73 -7.97
CA VAL A 74 -13.50 -0.81 -6.83
C VAL A 74 -12.13 -0.31 -7.24
N ASN A 75 -11.62 0.66 -6.49
CA ASN A 75 -10.25 1.11 -6.60
C ASN A 75 -9.35 0.30 -5.66
N ILE A 76 -8.25 -0.21 -6.21
CA ILE A 76 -7.23 -0.95 -5.47
C ILE A 76 -5.92 -0.17 -5.61
N GLN A 77 -5.44 0.38 -4.51
CA GLN A 77 -4.25 1.25 -4.48
C GLN A 77 -3.34 0.91 -3.31
N GLY A 78 -2.06 1.23 -3.43
CA GLY A 78 -1.10 1.16 -2.35
C GLY A 78 -1.42 2.22 -1.29
N ASN A 79 -1.21 1.87 -0.03
CA ASN A 79 -1.46 2.78 1.06
C ASN A 79 -0.39 3.88 1.11
N GLN A 80 -0.83 5.12 0.87
CA GLN A 80 0.04 6.29 0.79
C GLN A 80 0.73 6.63 2.13
N PHE A 81 0.14 6.29 3.27
CA PHE A 81 0.68 6.62 4.59
C PHE A 81 1.96 5.84 4.89
N TYR A 82 1.94 4.52 4.66
CA TYR A 82 3.10 3.65 4.81
C TYR A 82 4.22 4.04 3.85
N ASN A 83 3.84 4.39 2.63
CA ASN A 83 4.76 4.82 1.60
C ASN A 83 5.48 6.14 1.92
N LYS A 84 4.79 7.13 2.50
CA LYS A 84 5.40 8.41 2.91
C LYS A 84 6.38 8.22 4.07
N GLY A 85 6.10 7.31 5.01
CA GLY A 85 6.99 7.01 6.13
C GLY A 85 8.38 6.54 5.71
N LEU A 86 8.46 5.65 4.71
CA LEU A 86 9.74 5.20 4.15
C LEU A 86 10.56 6.35 3.53
N VAL A 87 9.90 7.26 2.81
CA VAL A 87 10.58 8.43 2.22
C VAL A 87 11.14 9.34 3.30
N VAL A 88 10.34 9.64 4.34
CA VAL A 88 10.78 10.45 5.48
C VAL A 88 11.97 9.81 6.19
N PHE A 89 11.95 8.49 6.38
CA PHE A 89 13.07 7.76 6.97
C PHE A 89 14.38 7.93 6.17
N PHE A 90 14.33 7.75 4.85
CA PHE A 90 15.52 7.93 4.02
C PHE A 90 16.03 9.38 4.01
N LEU A 91 15.13 10.37 4.03
CA LEU A 91 15.54 11.78 4.13
C LEU A 91 16.22 12.09 5.46
N LEU A 92 15.72 11.53 6.57
CA LEU A 92 16.35 11.67 7.89
C LEU A 92 17.70 10.96 7.96
N LEU A 93 17.84 9.77 7.38
CA LEU A 93 19.14 9.09 7.28
C LEU A 93 20.17 9.93 6.51
N ILE A 94 19.77 10.54 5.39
CA ILE A 94 20.66 11.44 4.63
C ILE A 94 21.02 12.67 5.47
N ALA A 95 20.05 13.25 6.18
CA ALA A 95 20.29 14.39 7.05
C ALA A 95 21.21 14.04 8.22
N GLU A 96 21.10 12.84 8.78
CA GLU A 96 21.96 12.34 9.85
C GLU A 96 23.41 12.24 9.40
N VAL A 97 23.65 11.52 8.30
CA VAL A 97 24.99 11.41 7.69
C VAL A 97 25.52 12.80 7.33
N GLY A 98 24.69 13.65 6.72
CA GLY A 98 25.09 15.01 6.34
C GLY A 98 25.41 15.91 7.53
N SER A 99 24.72 15.72 8.67
CA SER A 99 24.92 16.51 9.88
C SER A 99 26.31 16.31 10.49
N GLU A 100 26.86 15.10 10.39
CA GLU A 100 28.21 14.79 10.88
C GLU A 100 29.29 15.54 10.09
N TYR A 101 29.06 15.81 8.80
CA TYR A 101 30.01 16.50 7.93
C TYR A 101 29.78 18.02 7.82
N LEU A 102 28.55 18.51 8.02
CA LEU A 102 28.18 19.91 7.74
C LEU A 102 27.97 20.76 8.99
N LEU A 103 27.75 20.15 10.16
CA LEU A 103 27.36 20.86 11.39
C LEU A 103 28.40 20.73 12.51
N GLU A 104 29.68 20.59 12.16
CA GLU A 104 30.79 20.63 13.14
C GLU A 104 30.63 21.84 14.07
N GLY A 105 30.42 21.57 15.37
CA GLY A 105 30.26 22.60 16.41
C GLY A 105 28.84 22.82 16.96
N PHE A 106 27.79 22.28 16.33
CA PHE A 106 26.41 22.38 16.86
C PHE A 106 25.92 21.05 17.46
N GLN A 107 26.26 20.82 18.74
CA GLN A 107 25.93 19.57 19.47
C GLN A 107 24.42 19.38 19.74
N THR A 108 23.66 20.48 19.85
CA THR A 108 22.22 20.42 20.17
C THR A 108 21.38 20.00 18.95
N THR A 109 21.75 20.43 17.74
CA THR A 109 21.03 20.08 16.50
C THR A 109 21.26 18.64 16.08
N THR A 110 22.48 18.12 16.25
CA THR A 110 22.80 16.69 16.03
C THR A 110 21.98 15.78 16.95
N SER A 111 21.84 16.14 18.24
CA SER A 111 21.02 15.39 19.21
C SER A 111 19.54 15.28 18.81
N ILE A 112 18.95 16.34 18.25
CA ILE A 112 17.55 16.34 17.79
C ILE A 112 17.37 15.44 16.55
N ILE A 113 18.32 15.48 15.61
CA ILE A 113 18.28 14.66 14.39
C ILE A 113 18.33 13.17 14.76
N HIS A 114 19.24 12.76 15.64
CA HIS A 114 19.32 11.37 16.13
C HIS A 114 18.00 10.88 16.74
N LEU A 115 17.36 11.71 17.58
CA LEU A 115 16.08 11.36 18.21
C LEU A 115 14.97 11.18 17.16
N LEU A 116 14.89 12.09 16.18
CA LEU A 116 13.90 12.01 15.10
C LEU A 116 14.12 10.77 14.23
N THR A 117 15.37 10.48 13.87
CA THR A 117 15.71 9.28 13.10
C THR A 117 15.35 8.02 13.86
N LEU A 118 15.63 7.94 15.17
CA LEU A 118 15.25 6.79 16.00
C LEU A 118 13.72 6.58 16.02
N ILE A 119 12.94 7.65 16.21
CA ILE A 119 11.46 7.58 16.21
C ILE A 119 10.95 7.07 14.85
N VAL A 120 11.48 7.60 13.75
CA VAL A 120 11.07 7.18 12.41
C VAL A 120 11.54 5.76 12.09
N ALA A 121 12.72 5.34 12.57
CA ALA A 121 13.19 3.97 12.45
C ALA A 121 12.25 2.98 13.14
N ILE A 122 11.84 3.27 14.39
CA ILE A 122 10.87 2.47 15.13
C ILE A 122 9.54 2.39 14.38
N TYR A 123 9.07 3.53 13.85
CA TYR A 123 7.87 3.56 13.02
C TYR A 123 8.00 2.67 11.78
N VAL A 124 9.09 2.77 11.01
CA VAL A 124 9.32 1.92 9.82
C VAL A 124 9.35 0.44 10.20
N ILE A 125 10.08 0.06 11.26
CA ILE A 125 10.13 -1.33 11.74
C ILE A 125 8.72 -1.81 12.12
N TYR A 126 7.96 -1.01 12.87
CA TYR A 126 6.58 -1.33 13.24
C TYR A 126 5.71 -1.55 12.00
N THR A 127 5.82 -0.67 11.01
CA THR A 127 5.02 -0.78 9.78
C THR A 127 5.38 -2.00 8.92
N LEU A 128 6.66 -2.36 8.83
CA LEU A 128 7.12 -3.56 8.14
C LEU A 128 6.70 -4.84 8.87
N THR A 129 6.69 -4.81 10.21
CA THR A 129 6.42 -6.00 11.04
C THR A 129 4.92 -6.25 11.24
N PHE A 130 4.17 -5.22 11.64
CA PHE A 130 2.76 -5.31 12.02
C PHE A 130 1.82 -4.73 10.96
N GLY A 131 2.29 -3.77 10.16
CA GLY A 131 1.50 -3.11 9.11
C GLY A 131 1.31 -3.93 7.82
N LYS A 132 1.75 -5.19 7.78
CA LYS A 132 1.74 -6.07 6.58
C LYS A 132 0.38 -6.21 5.90
N HIS A 133 -0.73 -5.98 6.60
CA HIS A 133 -2.10 -6.07 6.06
C HIS A 133 -2.67 -4.73 5.55
N SER A 134 -1.90 -3.65 5.69
CA SER A 134 -2.35 -2.30 5.42
C SER A 134 -1.62 -1.63 4.25
N TRP A 135 -0.79 -2.36 3.52
CA TRP A 135 -0.04 -1.86 2.36
C TRP A 135 -0.92 -1.60 1.13
N ILE A 136 -2.11 -2.18 1.08
CA ILE A 136 -3.10 -1.99 0.02
C ILE A 136 -4.40 -1.51 0.65
N THR A 137 -5.08 -0.61 -0.03
CA THR A 137 -6.43 -0.15 0.30
C THR A 137 -7.37 -0.54 -0.83
N ILE A 138 -8.53 -1.08 -0.46
CA ILE A 138 -9.62 -1.41 -1.36
C ILE A 138 -10.79 -0.48 -1.03
N SER A 139 -11.15 0.40 -1.95
CA SER A 139 -12.23 1.38 -1.77
C SER A 139 -13.25 1.28 -2.89
N GLU A 140 -14.53 1.41 -2.55
CA GLU A 140 -15.62 1.50 -3.54
C GLU A 140 -15.63 2.90 -4.16
N VAL A 141 -16.07 2.98 -5.42
CA VAL A 141 -16.15 4.23 -6.22
C VAL A 141 -17.59 4.53 -6.56
#